data_AF-A0A7X2RQP7-F1
#
_entry.id   AF-A0A7X2RQP7-F1
#
_cell.length_a   1.000
_cell.length_b   1.000
_cell.length_c   1.000
_cell.angle_alpha   90.00
_cell.angle_beta   90.00
_cell.angle_gamma   90.00
#
_symmetry.space_group_name_H-M   'P 1'
#
loop_
_entity.id
_entity.type
_entity.pdbx_description
1 polymer ?
#
loop_
_entity_poly.entity_id
_entity_poly.type
_entity_poly.pdbx_seq_one_letter_code
_entity_poly.pdbx_strand_id
1 'polypeptide(L)' 'MPVRIENQTCYFKVDENGEERSLAASDVTVITDSEKSMSAVELDGQRIYITEVEADALTVAGAKDGRKHLKATDSDSVI' A
#
# COMPACT_ATOMS: atom_id res chain seq x y z
N MET A 1 -10.29 -12.37 -0.62
CA MET A 1 -10.11 -11.05 -1.25
C MET A 1 -10.19 -9.99 -0.16
N PRO A 2 -9.07 -9.70 0.52
CA PRO A 2 -9.02 -8.73 1.63
C PRO A 2 -8.88 -7.27 1.16
N VAL A 3 -8.64 -7.02 -0.13
CA VAL A 3 -8.56 -5.66 -0.70
C VAL A 3 -9.73 -5.40 -1.65
N ARG A 4 -10.43 -4.27 -1.46
CA ARG A 4 -11.44 -3.73 -2.37
C ARG A 4 -11.07 -2.28 -2.71
N ILE A 5 -11.16 -1.88 -3.97
CA ILE A 5 -10.76 -0.54 -4.41
C ILE A 5 -11.98 0.12 -5.04
N GLU A 6 -12.37 1.29 -4.55
CA GLU A 6 -13.55 2.03 -5.00
C GLU A 6 -13.25 3.53 -4.96
N ASN A 7 -13.44 4.27 -6.05
CA ASN A 7 -13.18 5.72 -6.14
C ASN A 7 -11.80 6.15 -5.57
N GLN A 8 -10.71 5.49 -5.97
CA GLN A 8 -9.35 5.73 -5.45
C GLN A 8 -9.20 5.54 -3.93
N THR A 9 -10.17 4.88 -3.29
CA THR A 9 -10.15 4.48 -1.88
C THR A 9 -9.96 2.98 -1.81
N CYS A 10 -8.91 2.54 -1.11
CA CYS A 10 -8.58 1.14 -0.86
C CYS A 10 -9.14 0.72 0.50
N TYR A 11 -9.92 -0.36 0.50
CA TYR A 11 -10.50 -0.99 1.66
C TYR A 11 -9.71 -2.27 1.95
N PHE A 12 -9.16 -2.38 3.16
CA PHE A 12 -8.31 -3.45 3.63
C PHE A 12 -8.97 -4.18 4.79
N LYS A 13 -9.15 -5.49 4.70
CA LYS A 13 -9.48 -6.34 5.85
C LYS A 13 -8.20 -6.67 6.60
N VAL A 14 -8.05 -6.10 7.79
CA VAL A 14 -6.85 -6.27 8.64
C VAL A 14 -6.90 -7.58 9.40
N ASP A 15 -8.10 -8.05 9.78
CA ASP A 15 -8.30 -9.22 10.62
C ASP A 15 -9.60 -9.99 10.27
N GLU A 16 -9.66 -11.27 10.65
CA GLU A 16 -10.88 -12.10 10.58
C GLU A 16 -12.00 -11.60 11.51
N ASN A 17 -11.67 -10.71 12.45
CA ASN A 17 -12.65 -10.03 13.32
C ASN A 17 -13.54 -9.03 12.58
N GLY A 18 -13.31 -8.80 11.28
CA GLY A 18 -14.11 -7.88 10.47
C GLY A 18 -13.64 -6.43 10.53
N GLU A 19 -12.42 -6.18 11.02
CA GLU A 19 -11.86 -4.83 11.00
C GLU A 19 -11.45 -4.46 9.57
N GLU A 20 -12.22 -3.55 8.97
CA GLU A 20 -12.00 -3.01 7.63
C GLU A 20 -11.46 -1.59 7.74
N ARG A 21 -10.32 -1.32 7.09
CA ARG A 21 -9.71 0.00 6.99
C ARG A 21 -9.85 0.55 5.59
N SER A 22 -10.43 1.74 5.47
CA SER A 22 -10.56 2.45 4.20
C SER A 22 -9.60 3.65 4.18
N LEU A 23 -8.70 3.69 3.20
CA LEU A 23 -7.71 4.75 3.04
C LEU A 23 -7.61 5.15 1.58
N ALA A 24 -7.23 6.40 1.31
CA ALA A 24 -6.96 6.84 -0.06
C ALA A 24 -5.75 6.07 -0.60
N ALA A 25 -5.79 5.66 -1.87
CA ALA A 25 -4.68 4.96 -2.50
C ALA A 25 -3.36 5.73 -2.32
N SER A 26 -3.37 7.06 -2.48
CA SER A 26 -2.20 7.93 -2.30
C SER A 26 -1.56 7.90 -0.90
N ASP A 27 -2.30 7.48 0.13
CA ASP A 27 -1.83 7.38 1.52
C ASP A 27 -1.40 5.95 1.89
N VAL A 28 -1.60 4.98 1.00
CA VAL A 28 -1.10 3.61 1.16
C VAL A 28 0.37 3.56 0.78
N THR A 29 1.22 3.02 1.66
CA THR A 29 2.64 2.79 1.33
C THR A 29 2.95 1.31 1.32
N VAL A 30 3.29 0.75 0.15
CA VAL A 30 3.73 -0.64 0.02
C VAL A 30 5.21 -0.74 0.42
N ILE A 31 5.53 -1.60 1.37
CA ILE A 31 6.89 -1.91 1.81
C ILE A 31 7.18 -3.40 1.61
N THR A 32 8.45 -3.73 1.40
CA THR A 32 8.89 -5.14 1.37
C THR A 32 9.52 -5.48 2.70
N ASP A 33 8.90 -6.41 3.42
CA ASP A 33 9.46 -6.97 4.64
C ASP A 33 10.47 -8.05 4.27
N SER A 34 11.76 -7.73 4.46
CA SER A 34 12.87 -8.64 4.14
C SER A 34 13.01 -9.76 5.17
N GLU A 35 12.50 -9.59 6.39
CA GLU A 35 12.55 -10.63 7.43
C GLU A 35 11.60 -11.78 7.10
N LYS A 36 10.44 -11.46 6.53
CA LYS A 36 9.45 -12.46 6.08
C LYS A 36 9.53 -12.79 4.59
N SER A 37 10.34 -12.08 3.81
CA SER A 37 10.32 -12.12 2.34
C SER A 37 8.88 -11.95 1.80
N MET A 38 8.10 -11.08 2.44
CA MET A 38 6.71 -10.80 2.09
C MET A 38 6.49 -9.30 1.91
N SER A 39 5.50 -8.93 1.11
CA SER A 39 5.08 -7.53 1.00
C SER A 39 4.16 -7.17 2.16
N ALA A 40 4.26 -5.94 2.63
CA ALA A 40 3.37 -5.37 3.61
C ALA A 40 2.98 -3.97 3.18
N VAL A 41 1.86 -3.47 3.67
CA VAL A 41 1.45 -2.08 3.49
C VAL A 41 1.45 -1.38 4.83
N GLU A 42 2.08 -0.22 4.87
CA GLU A 42 2.04 0.71 5.99
C GLU A 42 0.91 1.72 5.74
N LEU A 43 -0.04 1.73 6.67
CA LEU A 43 -1.31 2.44 6.62
C LEU A 43 -1.55 3.07 7.99
N ASP A 44 -1.44 4.39 8.10
CA ASP A 44 -1.67 5.13 9.37
C ASP A 44 -0.85 4.59 10.57
N GLY A 45 0.39 4.14 10.31
CA GLY A 45 1.27 3.53 11.31
C GLY A 45 0.98 2.05 11.61
N GLN A 46 0.00 1.44 10.94
CA GLN A 46 -0.30 0.02 11.01
C GLN A 46 0.28 -0.72 9.81
N ARG A 47 0.89 -1.89 10.04
CA ARG A 47 1.48 -2.73 8.99
C ARG A 47 0.59 -3.93 8.72
N ILE A 48 0.03 -4.00 7.51
CA ILE A 48 -0.77 -5.13 7.06
C ILE A 48 0.08 -5.97 6.12
N TYR A 49 0.25 -7.25 6.45
CA TYR A 49 0.92 -8.20 5.57
C TYR A 49 -0.03 -8.61 4.45
N ILE A 50 0.44 -8.44 3.22
CA ILE A 50 -0.34 -8.75 2.02
C ILE A 50 0.49 -9.60 1.07
N THR A 51 -0.19 -10.24 0.12
CA THR A 51 0.46 -10.97 -0.96
C THR A 51 1.01 -10.01 -2.02
N GLU A 52 1.93 -10.51 -2.84
CA GLU A 52 2.48 -9.75 -3.96
C GLU A 52 1.40 -9.27 -4.94
N VAL A 53 0.39 -10.11 -5.19
CA VAL A 53 -0.73 -9.78 -6.09
C VAL A 53 -1.54 -8.59 -5.56
N GLU A 54 -1.72 -8.50 -4.25
CA GLU A 54 -2.41 -7.38 -3.61
C GLU A 54 -1.55 -6.12 -3.62
N ALA A 55 -0.25 -6.26 -3.35
CA ALA A 55 0.69 -5.14 -3.43
C ALA A 55 0.70 -4.51 -4.83
N ASP A 56 0.64 -5.33 -5.86
CA ASP A 56 0.55 -4.88 -7.25
C ASP A 56 -0.77 -4.16 -7.55
N ALA A 57 -1.90 -4.74 -7.13
CA ALA A 57 -3.22 -4.12 -7.29
C ALA A 57 -3.33 -2.75 -6.61
N LEU A 58 -2.71 -2.60 -5.44
CA LEU A 58 -2.65 -1.33 -4.72
C LEU A 58 -1.78 -0.31 -5.44
N THR A 59 -0.63 -0.74 -5.97
CA THR A 59 0.24 0.11 -6.76
C THR A 59 -0.50 0.65 -7.99
N VAL A 60 -1.30 -0.19 -8.67
CA VAL A 60 -2.16 0.21 -9.80
C VAL A 60 -3.26 1.19 -9.37
N ALA A 61 -3.81 1.05 -8.17
CA ALA A 61 -4.81 1.97 -7.63
C ALA A 61 -4.24 3.36 -7.27
N GLY A 62 -2.91 3.50 -7.21
CA GLY A 62 -2.23 4.73 -6.83
C GLY A 62 -1.54 4.68 -5.47
N ALA A 63 -1.33 3.49 -4.90
CA ALA A 63 -0.49 3.34 -3.71
C ALA A 63 0.94 3.80 -3.96
N LYS A 64 1.54 4.42 -2.94
CA LYS A 64 2.96 4.72 -2.94
C LYS A 64 3.73 3.42 -2.86
N ASP A 65 4.45 3.13 -3.93
CA ASP A 65 5.36 2.01 -3.94
C ASP A 65 6.64 2.41 -3.19
N GLY A 66 6.74 1.98 -1.93
CA GLY A 66 7.96 2.04 -1.14
C GLY A 66 8.93 0.91 -1.49
N ARG A 67 8.56 -0.01 -2.41
CA ARG A 67 9.55 -0.87 -3.09
C ARG A 67 10.55 0.07 -3.72
N LYS A 68 11.79 -0.06 -3.28
CA LYS A 68 12.87 0.88 -3.50
C LYS A 68 13.22 0.97 -4.99
N HIS A 69 12.43 1.69 -5.78
CA HIS A 69 12.90 2.27 -7.03
C HIS A 69 13.64 3.56 -6.64
N LEU A 70 14.92 3.40 -6.32
CA LEU A 70 15.86 4.48 -6.00
C LEU A 70 16.09 5.44 -7.18
N LYS A 71 15.20 5.57 -8.16
CA LYS A 71 15.39 6.49 -9.27
C LYS A 71 14.07 7.12 -9.73
N ALA A 72 14.14 8.44 -9.85
CA ALA A 72 13.26 9.33 -10.60
C ALA A 72 12.00 9.85 -9.88
N THR A 73 12.22 10.83 -9.01
CA THR A 73 11.58 12.15 -9.09
C THR A 73 12.54 13.08 -8.35
N ASP A 74 13.64 13.52 -8.96
CA ASP A 74 13.70 14.72 -9.82
C ASP A 74 12.63 15.73 -9.35
N SER A 75 13.00 16.60 -8.41
CA SER A 75 13.40 17.97 -8.76
C SER A 75 12.38 18.62 -9.70
N ASP A 76 11.35 19.25 -9.15
CA ASP A 76 11.16 20.69 -9.31
C ASP A 76 9.95 21.12 -8.49
N SER A 77 10.20 21.79 -7.36
CA SER A 77 9.23 22.75 -6.85
C SER A 77 10.02 23.92 -6.29
N VAL A 78 10.51 24.73 -7.21
CA VAL A 78 10.82 26.14 -6.93
C VAL A 78 9.50 26.88 -7.08
N ILE A 79 9.00 27.46 -5.98
CA ILE A 79 7.98 28.51 -5.99
C ILE A 79 8.57 29.70 -5.24
#